data_AF-A0A1W6CI41-F1
#
_entry.id   AF-A0A1W6CI41-F1
#
_cell.length_a   1.000
_cell.length_b   1.000
_cell.length_c   1.000
_cell.angle_alpha   90.00
_cell.angle_beta   90.00
_cell.angle_gamma   90.00
#
_symmetry.space_group_name_H-M   'P 1'
#
loop_
_entity.id
_entity.type
_entity.pdbx_description
1 polymer ?
#
loop_
_entity_poly.entity_id
_entity_poly.type
_entity_poly.pdbx_seq_one_letter_code
_entity_poly.pdbx_strand_id
1 'polypeptide(L)'
;MKAEIGWSTAIATGRDDIDDQHRKIIDFLKILGATSSAEYENKAVDDVIDGLSDYVKMHFKHEESLMDSFDYDERDKHKRIHAGFVEKLDGINRDDLHNGSGSEKLFFIIYNWLVTHIVSIDRIMIAKMNGEYDDGIGSETVHKQTGIVIENAYELAARIMNVNLQTSSTTDDSHKKRILYDISTSTERLINLMELADSRVQVSGCSNFQLKRLGEIRHALTKSADSLAVTAAKKIVRLCSDILSGKQGIPLGIGDILRRQMGRVASLAAVIGGLDAMSSTAKSAAIEANELAGKILEMELGSAASLQDFDIVEK
;
A
#
# COMPACT_ATOMS: atom_id res chain seq x y z
N MET A 1 -3.43 14.74 -15.00
CA MET A 1 -4.50 14.50 -14.01
C MET A 1 -3.87 14.75 -12.64
N LYS A 2 -4.19 15.87 -11.97
CA LYS A 2 -3.90 16.02 -10.53
C LYS A 2 -4.69 14.92 -9.83
N ALA A 3 -4.05 13.96 -9.14
CA ALA A 3 -4.82 13.15 -8.21
C ALA A 3 -5.35 14.10 -7.14
N GLU A 4 -6.66 14.16 -6.96
CA GLU A 4 -7.25 14.84 -5.82
C GLU A 4 -6.73 14.17 -4.56
N ILE A 5 -5.95 14.91 -3.77
CA ILE A 5 -5.73 14.63 -2.36
C ILE A 5 -7.12 14.58 -1.73
N GLY A 6 -7.57 13.39 -1.34
CA GLY A 6 -8.97 13.16 -1.01
C GLY A 6 -9.16 11.98 -0.06
N TRP A 7 -10.31 11.98 0.59
CA TRP A 7 -10.79 10.85 1.38
C TRP A 7 -10.87 9.59 0.51
N SER A 8 -10.45 8.46 1.07
CA SER A 8 -10.58 7.15 0.44
C SER A 8 -11.35 6.24 1.37
N THR A 9 -12.24 5.41 0.83
CA THR A 9 -12.91 4.36 1.62
C THR A 9 -11.92 3.36 2.22
N ALA A 10 -10.71 3.26 1.67
CA ALA A 10 -9.64 2.43 2.22
C ALA A 10 -9.08 2.93 3.56
N ILE A 11 -9.30 4.19 3.92
CA ILE A 11 -8.92 4.73 5.24
C ILE A 11 -10.12 4.88 6.17
N ALA A 12 -11.33 4.53 5.73
CA ALA A 12 -12.54 4.66 6.54
C ALA A 12 -12.47 3.74 7.77
N THR A 13 -12.93 4.20 8.92
CA THR A 13 -13.11 3.36 10.11
C THR A 13 -14.31 2.43 9.94
N GLY A 14 -15.28 2.83 9.11
CA GLY A 14 -16.56 2.14 8.95
C GLY A 14 -17.66 2.70 9.86
N ARG A 15 -17.39 3.81 10.56
CA ARG A 15 -18.34 4.52 11.41
C ARG A 15 -18.51 5.96 10.91
N ASP A 16 -19.71 6.28 10.46
CA ASP A 16 -19.95 7.49 9.66
C ASP A 16 -19.64 8.81 10.39
N ASP A 17 -19.98 8.93 11.67
CA ASP A 17 -19.74 10.15 12.47
C ASP A 17 -18.24 10.45 12.64
N ILE A 18 -17.42 9.41 12.84
CA ILE A 18 -15.96 9.51 12.92
C ILE A 18 -15.37 9.79 11.55
N ASP A 19 -15.83 9.07 10.52
CA ASP A 19 -15.35 9.24 9.16
C ASP A 19 -15.69 10.63 8.58
N ASP A 20 -16.83 11.23 8.98
CA ASP A 20 -17.18 12.62 8.66
C ASP A 20 -16.22 13.63 9.31
N GLN A 21 -15.83 13.38 10.57
CA GLN A 21 -14.85 14.22 11.25
C GLN A 21 -13.48 14.13 10.57
N HIS A 22 -13.02 12.93 10.20
CA HIS A 22 -11.79 12.75 9.44
C HIS A 22 -11.83 13.44 8.07
N ARG A 23 -12.93 13.33 7.33
CA ARG A 23 -13.14 14.05 6.07
C ARG A 23 -12.96 15.55 6.25
N LYS A 24 -13.51 16.11 7.33
CA LYS A 24 -13.39 17.54 7.62
C LYS A 24 -11.96 17.97 7.94
N ILE A 25 -11.18 17.15 8.66
CA ILE A 25 -9.75 17.38 8.87
C ILE A 25 -9.01 17.40 7.53
N ILE A 26 -9.30 16.45 6.63
CA ILE A 26 -8.71 16.44 5.28
C ILE A 26 -9.07 17.70 4.50
N ASP A 27 -10.27 18.24 4.65
CA ASP A 27 -10.65 19.49 3.99
C ASP A 27 -9.85 20.70 4.49
N PHE A 28 -9.56 20.80 5.79
CA PHE A 28 -8.62 21.80 6.31
C PHE A 28 -7.23 21.64 5.70
N LEU A 29 -6.76 20.39 5.56
CA LEU A 29 -5.46 20.11 4.95
C LEU A 29 -5.43 20.49 3.47
N LYS A 30 -6.51 20.25 2.71
CA LYS A 30 -6.61 20.71 1.32
C LYS A 30 -6.48 22.23 1.21
N ILE A 31 -7.10 22.97 2.13
CA ILE A 31 -6.97 24.43 2.17
C ILE A 31 -5.51 24.80 2.45
N LEU A 32 -4.90 24.24 3.50
CA LEU A 32 -3.50 24.48 3.85
C LEU A 32 -2.53 24.22 2.68
N GLY A 33 -2.74 23.12 1.96
CA GLY A 33 -1.96 22.73 0.78
C GLY A 33 -2.25 23.56 -0.48
N ALA A 34 -3.40 24.25 -0.56
CA ALA A 34 -3.66 25.21 -1.63
C ALA A 34 -3.00 26.57 -1.32
N THR A 35 -2.97 26.95 -0.03
CA THR A 35 -2.38 28.20 0.45
C THR A 35 -0.86 28.28 0.22
N SER A 36 -0.17 27.14 0.06
CA SER A 36 1.26 27.06 -0.27
C SER A 36 1.61 27.50 -1.70
N SER A 37 0.63 27.52 -2.61
CA SER A 37 0.85 27.68 -4.06
C SER A 37 0.52 29.07 -4.61
N ALA A 38 0.04 29.99 -3.77
CA ALA A 38 -0.34 31.34 -4.16
C ALA A 38 0.18 32.38 -3.15
N GLU A 39 0.22 33.64 -3.57
CA GLU A 39 0.52 34.83 -2.74
C GLU A 39 -0.59 35.06 -1.69
N TYR A 40 -0.87 34.07 -0.85
CA TYR A 40 -1.79 34.24 0.26
C TYR A 40 -1.10 34.99 1.40
N GLU A 41 -1.85 35.88 2.04
CA GLU A 41 -1.37 36.58 3.24
C GLU A 41 -1.08 35.57 4.36
N ASN A 42 0.03 35.73 5.07
CA ASN A 42 0.43 34.90 6.21
C ASN A 42 -0.71 34.65 7.21
N LYS A 43 -1.58 35.65 7.39
CA LYS A 43 -2.78 35.57 8.22
C LYS A 43 -3.75 34.45 7.80
N ALA A 44 -3.94 34.24 6.50
CA ALA A 44 -4.81 33.17 6.00
C ALA A 44 -4.24 31.77 6.29
N VAL A 45 -2.91 31.63 6.30
CA VAL A 45 -2.25 30.37 6.70
C VAL A 45 -2.47 30.12 8.19
N ASP A 46 -2.25 31.14 9.02
CA ASP A 46 -2.39 31.04 10.47
C ASP A 46 -3.84 30.71 10.86
N ASP A 47 -4.83 31.39 10.28
CA ASP A 47 -6.26 31.14 10.53
C ASP A 47 -6.68 29.70 10.19
N VAL A 48 -6.13 29.13 9.10
CA VAL A 48 -6.41 27.74 8.69
C VAL A 48 -5.81 26.74 9.68
N ILE A 49 -4.62 27.02 10.20
CA ILE A 49 -3.95 26.13 11.15
C ILE A 49 -4.64 26.17 12.51
N ASP A 50 -5.08 27.35 12.95
CA ASP A 50 -5.82 27.49 14.21
C ASP A 50 -7.17 26.76 14.11
N GLY A 51 -7.89 26.94 13.00
CA GLY A 51 -9.11 26.17 12.73
C GLY A 51 -8.89 24.65 12.66
N LEU A 52 -7.78 24.21 12.08
CA LEU A 52 -7.39 22.80 12.06
C LEU A 52 -7.08 22.27 13.47
N SER A 53 -6.32 23.02 14.28
CA SER A 53 -5.96 22.63 15.65
C SER A 53 -7.20 22.50 16.53
N ASP A 54 -8.10 23.47 16.48
CA ASP A 54 -9.36 23.44 17.21
C ASP A 54 -10.24 22.26 16.80
N TYR A 55 -10.33 21.99 15.49
CA TYR A 55 -11.14 20.88 14.99
C TYR A 55 -10.56 19.52 15.38
N VAL A 56 -9.23 19.35 15.32
CA VAL A 56 -8.53 18.13 15.76
C VAL A 56 -8.77 17.89 17.26
N LYS A 57 -8.66 18.93 18.10
CA LYS A 57 -8.93 18.84 19.54
C LYS A 57 -10.39 18.42 19.81
N MET A 58 -11.34 18.96 19.05
CA MET A 58 -12.75 18.58 19.15
C MET A 58 -12.99 17.12 18.75
N HIS A 59 -12.41 16.69 17.62
CA HIS A 59 -12.49 15.31 17.14
C HIS A 59 -11.93 14.31 18.16
N PHE A 60 -10.72 14.55 18.69
CA PHE A 60 -10.15 13.68 19.73
C PHE A 60 -10.99 13.63 20.98
N LYS A 61 -11.57 14.76 21.42
CA LYS A 61 -12.47 14.77 22.57
C LYS A 61 -13.72 13.91 22.34
N HIS A 62 -14.26 13.90 21.12
CA HIS A 62 -15.39 13.05 20.75
C HIS A 62 -15.02 11.56 20.84
N GLU A 63 -13.90 11.16 20.24
CA GLU A 63 -13.41 9.78 20.33
C GLU A 63 -13.08 9.35 21.75
N GLU A 64 -12.44 10.23 22.52
CA GLU A 64 -12.13 9.97 23.93
C GLU A 64 -13.37 9.78 24.79
N SER A 65 -14.42 10.56 24.52
CA SER A 65 -15.72 10.36 25.17
C SER A 65 -16.35 9.02 24.80
N LEU A 66 -16.19 8.56 23.55
CA LEU A 66 -16.63 7.24 23.13
C LEU A 66 -15.82 6.14 23.85
N MET A 67 -14.49 6.27 23.88
CA MET A 67 -13.61 5.34 24.59
C MET A 67 -13.99 5.18 26.05
N ASP A 68 -14.28 6.29 26.75
CA ASP A 68 -14.69 6.26 28.15
C ASP A 68 -16.08 5.63 28.32
N SER A 69 -17.01 5.87 27.39
CA SER A 69 -18.38 5.33 27.45
C SER A 69 -18.45 3.82 27.23
N PHE A 70 -17.52 3.27 26.45
CA PHE A 70 -17.45 1.85 26.12
C PHE A 70 -16.42 1.07 26.97
N ASP A 71 -15.80 1.72 27.96
CA ASP A 71 -14.70 1.17 28.76
C ASP A 71 -13.58 0.54 27.91
N TYR A 72 -13.18 1.28 26.86
CA TYR A 72 -12.13 0.82 25.94
C TYR A 72 -10.81 0.59 26.70
N ASP A 73 -10.25 -0.61 26.53
CA ASP A 73 -9.11 -1.12 27.28
C ASP A 73 -7.80 -0.37 26.98
N GLU A 74 -7.62 0.08 25.74
CA GLU A 74 -6.44 0.82 25.29
C GLU A 74 -6.59 2.35 25.35
N ARG A 75 -7.65 2.88 25.99
CA ARG A 75 -7.96 4.32 26.01
C ARG A 75 -6.81 5.20 26.47
N ASP A 76 -6.04 4.77 27.47
CA ASP A 76 -4.94 5.58 28.02
C ASP A 76 -3.81 5.72 27.00
N LYS A 77 -3.55 4.67 26.22
CA LYS A 77 -2.54 4.68 25.16
C LYS A 77 -3.01 5.55 24.00
N HIS A 78 -4.28 5.44 23.61
CA HIS A 78 -4.88 6.27 22.55
C HIS A 78 -4.86 7.76 22.92
N LYS A 79 -5.32 8.12 24.13
CA LYS A 79 -5.26 9.49 24.68
C LYS A 79 -3.84 10.08 24.69
N ARG A 80 -2.82 9.28 25.00
CA ARG A 80 -1.41 9.70 24.91
C ARG A 80 -0.97 10.00 23.47
N ILE A 81 -1.43 9.21 22.51
CA ILE A 81 -1.15 9.44 21.08
C ILE A 81 -1.79 10.76 20.62
N HIS A 82 -3.04 11.03 21.01
CA HIS A 82 -3.72 12.31 20.76
C HIS A 82 -2.97 13.49 21.37
N ALA A 83 -2.64 13.41 22.66
CA ALA A 83 -1.94 14.48 23.38
C ALA A 83 -0.60 14.83 22.72
N GLY A 84 0.18 13.81 22.34
CA GLY A 84 1.45 14.03 21.64
C GLY A 84 1.30 14.62 20.24
N PHE A 85 0.17 14.39 19.56
CA PHE A 85 -0.10 15.04 18.28
C PHE A 85 -0.52 16.51 18.46
N VAL A 86 -1.37 16.80 19.45
CA VAL A 86 -1.74 18.16 19.81
C VAL A 86 -0.51 18.98 20.21
N GLU A 87 0.39 18.43 21.03
CA GLU A 87 1.63 19.10 21.42
C GLU A 87 2.50 19.44 20.19
N LYS A 88 2.58 18.52 19.22
CA LYS A 88 3.29 18.78 17.96
C LYS A 88 2.65 19.90 17.16
N LEU A 89 1.32 19.96 17.08
CA LEU A 89 0.61 21.02 16.36
C LEU A 89 0.81 22.38 17.02
N ASP A 90 0.71 22.43 18.35
CA ASP A 90 0.88 23.66 19.13
C ASP A 90 2.35 24.13 19.12
N GLY A 91 3.31 23.21 18.94
CA GLY A 91 4.74 23.50 18.82
C GLY A 91 5.23 23.97 17.45
N ILE A 92 4.35 24.10 16.45
CA ILE A 92 4.74 24.56 15.11
C ILE A 92 5.06 26.06 15.13
N ASN A 93 6.29 26.40 14.78
CA ASN A 93 6.68 27.79 14.55
C ASN A 93 5.99 28.33 13.28
N ARG A 94 5.14 29.35 13.44
CA ARG A 94 4.36 29.94 12.35
C ARG A 94 5.24 30.63 11.30
N ASP A 95 6.36 31.21 11.72
CA ASP A 95 7.30 31.89 10.82
C ASP A 95 7.89 30.94 9.77
N ASP A 96 8.07 29.66 10.12
CA ASP A 96 8.58 28.63 9.21
C ASP A 96 7.59 28.28 8.09
N LEU A 97 6.32 28.67 8.23
CA LEU A 97 5.23 28.35 7.31
C LEU A 97 5.01 29.42 6.23
N HIS A 98 5.47 30.65 6.48
CA HIS A 98 5.19 31.82 5.64
C HIS A 98 6.01 31.86 4.32
N ASN A 99 6.91 30.90 4.08
CA ASN A 99 7.74 30.83 2.87
C ASN A 99 7.20 29.90 1.76
N GLY A 100 5.90 29.54 1.80
CA GLY A 100 5.22 28.66 0.82
C GLY A 100 5.60 27.18 0.94
N SER A 101 6.88 26.86 1.11
CA SER A 101 7.36 25.47 1.29
C SER A 101 7.04 24.89 2.67
N GLY A 102 6.88 25.73 3.69
CA GLY A 102 6.59 25.31 5.06
C GLY A 102 5.17 24.75 5.24
N SER A 103 4.16 25.40 4.66
CA SER A 103 2.77 24.93 4.70
C SER A 103 2.57 23.61 3.94
N GLU A 104 3.27 23.41 2.81
CA GLU A 104 3.26 22.12 2.10
C GLU A 104 3.91 21.00 2.93
N LYS A 105 5.06 21.26 3.56
CA LYS A 105 5.71 20.28 4.47
C LYS A 105 4.79 19.93 5.63
N LEU A 106 4.17 20.93 6.23
CA LEU A 106 3.24 20.73 7.34
C LEU A 106 2.03 19.90 6.92
N PHE A 107 1.44 20.20 5.76
CA PHE A 107 0.38 19.41 5.17
C PHE A 107 0.74 17.92 5.13
N PHE A 108 1.92 17.57 4.62
CA PHE A 108 2.34 16.16 4.54
C PHE A 108 2.57 15.53 5.91
N ILE A 109 3.13 16.26 6.87
CA ILE A 109 3.33 15.76 8.23
C ILE A 109 1.98 15.38 8.86
N ILE A 110 1.00 16.28 8.78
CA ILE A 110 -0.32 16.07 9.38
C ILE A 110 -1.08 14.97 8.64
N TYR A 111 -1.11 15.02 7.30
CA TYR A 111 -1.82 14.02 6.50
C TYR A 111 -1.27 12.61 6.73
N ASN A 112 0.07 12.47 6.79
CA ASN A 112 0.72 11.18 7.07
C ASN A 112 0.36 10.66 8.47
N TRP A 113 0.37 11.53 9.47
CA TRP A 113 0.00 11.15 10.82
C TRP A 113 -1.47 10.71 10.87
N LEU A 114 -2.38 11.50 10.30
CA LEU A 114 -3.82 11.24 10.29
C LEU A 114 -4.12 9.89 9.65
N VAL A 115 -3.64 9.63 8.42
CA VAL A 115 -3.89 8.36 7.74
C VAL A 115 -3.37 7.17 8.56
N THR A 116 -2.18 7.31 9.16
CA THR A 116 -1.60 6.24 9.99
C THR A 116 -2.44 6.00 11.24
N HIS A 117 -2.91 7.08 11.87
CA HIS A 117 -3.73 7.02 13.08
C HIS A 117 -5.07 6.34 12.82
N ILE A 118 -5.80 6.78 11.80
CA ILE A 118 -7.11 6.21 11.45
C ILE A 118 -7.00 4.71 11.19
N VAL A 119 -6.03 4.33 10.37
CA VAL A 119 -5.87 2.95 9.92
C VAL A 119 -5.43 2.00 11.03
N SER A 120 -4.51 2.47 11.89
CA SER A 120 -3.82 1.60 12.85
C SER A 120 -4.39 1.70 14.26
N ILE A 121 -5.12 2.77 14.59
CA ILE A 121 -5.62 3.05 15.94
C ILE A 121 -7.15 3.17 15.91
N ASP A 122 -7.72 4.16 15.21
CA ASP A 122 -9.15 4.48 15.35
C ASP A 122 -10.04 3.34 14.83
N ARG A 123 -9.62 2.72 13.74
CA ARG A 123 -10.33 1.57 13.19
C ARG A 123 -10.31 0.35 14.11
N ILE A 124 -9.22 0.15 14.86
CA ILE A 124 -9.14 -0.93 15.86
C ILE A 124 -10.07 -0.62 17.04
N MET A 125 -10.07 0.63 17.51
CA MET A 125 -11.00 1.10 18.53
C MET A 125 -12.46 0.82 18.11
N ILE A 126 -12.86 1.26 16.91
CA ILE A 126 -14.22 1.02 16.39
C ILE A 126 -14.54 -0.47 16.27
N ALA A 127 -13.61 -1.28 15.75
CA ALA A 127 -13.81 -2.71 15.65
C ALA A 127 -13.98 -3.38 17.03
N LYS A 128 -13.20 -2.98 18.03
CA LYS A 128 -13.34 -3.46 19.42
C LYS A 128 -14.68 -3.06 20.01
N MET A 129 -15.11 -1.80 19.82
CA MET A 129 -16.42 -1.32 20.29
C MET A 129 -17.60 -2.05 19.64
N ASN A 130 -17.47 -2.44 18.37
CA ASN A 130 -18.48 -3.23 17.66
C ASN A 130 -18.46 -4.73 18.01
N GLY A 131 -17.48 -5.20 18.79
CA GLY A 131 -17.25 -6.63 19.02
C GLY A 131 -16.77 -7.38 17.77
N GLU A 132 -16.30 -6.66 16.75
CA GLU A 132 -15.76 -7.21 15.51
C GLU A 132 -14.27 -7.56 15.66
N TYR A 133 -13.57 -6.95 16.62
CA TYR A 133 -12.15 -7.18 16.84
C TYR A 133 -11.92 -8.41 17.73
N ASP A 134 -11.45 -9.49 17.11
CA ASP A 134 -10.88 -10.63 17.80
C ASP A 134 -9.38 -10.37 18.00
N ASP A 135 -9.02 -10.03 19.24
CA ASP A 135 -7.64 -9.84 19.71
C ASP A 135 -6.86 -11.16 19.80
N GLY A 136 -7.51 -12.29 19.50
CA GLY A 136 -6.93 -13.62 19.62
C GLY A 136 -6.60 -13.99 21.06
N ILE A 137 -7.19 -13.32 22.06
CA ILE A 137 -6.91 -13.58 23.48
C ILE A 137 -7.37 -14.98 23.92
N GLY A 138 -8.12 -15.71 23.09
CA GLY A 138 -8.39 -17.16 23.23
C GLY A 138 -7.69 -18.08 22.23
N SER A 139 -6.81 -17.57 21.36
CA SER A 139 -6.33 -18.28 20.18
C SER A 139 -4.84 -18.66 20.26
N GLU A 140 -4.50 -19.82 19.69
CA GLU A 140 -3.15 -20.36 19.56
C GLU A 140 -2.19 -19.30 19.00
N THR A 141 -0.94 -19.22 19.50
CA THR A 141 0.07 -18.20 19.14
C THR A 141 0.22 -17.97 17.63
N VAL A 142 -0.10 -18.99 16.83
CA VAL A 142 -0.05 -18.99 15.37
C VAL A 142 -1.07 -18.01 14.73
N HIS A 143 -2.29 -17.92 15.26
CA HIS A 143 -3.33 -16.98 14.78
C HIS A 143 -2.95 -15.52 15.05
N LYS A 144 -2.37 -15.24 16.21
CA LYS A 144 -1.88 -13.91 16.58
C LYS A 144 -0.83 -13.42 15.58
N GLN A 145 0.06 -14.31 15.16
CA GLN A 145 1.08 -13.99 14.17
C GLN A 145 0.51 -13.79 12.76
N THR A 146 -0.57 -14.50 12.38
CA THR A 146 -1.32 -14.22 11.13
C THR A 146 -1.92 -12.82 11.15
N GLY A 147 -2.53 -12.43 12.28
CA GLY A 147 -3.01 -11.08 12.49
C GLY A 147 -1.94 -10.01 12.26
N ILE A 148 -0.78 -10.16 12.91
CA ILE A 148 0.34 -9.20 12.76
C ILE A 148 0.76 -9.03 11.29
N VAL A 149 0.79 -10.10 10.50
CA VAL A 149 1.16 -9.99 9.07
C VAL A 149 0.10 -9.20 8.29
N ILE A 150 -1.18 -9.46 8.55
CA ILE A 150 -2.29 -8.75 7.90
C ILE A 150 -2.29 -7.27 8.28
N GLU A 151 -2.05 -6.95 9.56
CA GLU A 151 -1.92 -5.57 10.02
C GLU A 151 -0.77 -4.82 9.34
N ASN A 152 0.41 -5.45 9.26
CA ASN A 152 1.56 -4.87 8.57
C ASN A 152 1.30 -4.63 7.07
N ALA A 153 0.58 -5.55 6.42
CA ALA A 153 0.16 -5.38 5.03
C ALA A 153 -0.81 -4.20 4.89
N TYR A 154 -1.75 -4.09 5.82
CA TYR A 154 -2.74 -3.01 5.83
C TYR A 154 -2.10 -1.63 6.01
N GLU A 155 -1.21 -1.49 7.00
CA GLU A 155 -0.44 -0.26 7.21
C GLU A 155 0.40 0.13 6.00
N LEU A 156 1.07 -0.85 5.37
CA LEU A 156 1.88 -0.59 4.19
C LEU A 156 1.02 -0.16 3.00
N ALA A 157 -0.17 -0.73 2.83
CA ALA A 157 -1.13 -0.32 1.81
C ALA A 157 -1.57 1.14 1.99
N ALA A 158 -1.91 1.53 3.22
CA ALA A 158 -2.24 2.91 3.55
C ALA A 158 -1.08 3.87 3.27
N ARG A 159 0.16 3.49 3.63
CA ARG A 159 1.36 4.29 3.30
C ARG A 159 1.56 4.44 1.80
N ILE A 160 1.38 3.38 1.01
CA ILE A 160 1.49 3.46 -0.46
C ILE A 160 0.47 4.43 -1.04
N MET A 161 -0.80 4.35 -0.59
CA MET A 161 -1.84 5.27 -1.04
C MET A 161 -1.46 6.71 -0.74
N ASN A 162 -0.95 6.96 0.46
CA ASN A 162 -0.51 8.26 0.89
C ASN A 162 0.67 8.81 0.06
N VAL A 163 1.73 8.01 -0.12
CA VAL A 163 2.88 8.40 -0.97
C VAL A 163 2.44 8.64 -2.43
N ASN A 164 1.46 7.88 -2.92
CA ASN A 164 0.90 8.09 -4.26
C ASN A 164 0.22 9.45 -4.39
N LEU A 165 -0.40 9.98 -3.34
CA LEU A 165 -0.94 11.34 -3.34
C LEU A 165 0.17 12.40 -3.46
N GLN A 166 1.34 12.16 -2.87
CA GLN A 166 2.51 13.07 -2.97
C GLN A 166 3.07 13.15 -4.41
N THR A 167 2.94 12.10 -5.23
CA THR A 167 3.39 12.15 -6.64
C THR A 167 2.64 13.16 -7.50
N SER A 168 1.41 13.51 -7.09
CA SER A 168 0.51 14.36 -7.87
C SER A 168 0.64 15.85 -7.58
N SER A 169 1.29 16.20 -6.46
CA SER A 169 1.54 17.59 -6.06
C SER A 169 2.91 18.10 -6.51
N THR A 170 3.90 17.22 -6.72
CA THR A 170 5.25 17.64 -7.11
C THR A 170 5.39 17.86 -8.62
N THR A 171 5.95 19.01 -8.99
CA THR A 171 6.29 19.38 -10.39
C THR A 171 7.74 19.07 -10.75
N ASP A 172 8.58 18.66 -9.78
CA ASP A 172 9.96 18.27 -10.01
C ASP A 172 10.06 16.83 -10.52
N ASP A 173 10.51 16.66 -11.76
CA ASP A 173 10.69 15.37 -12.42
C ASP A 173 11.66 14.42 -11.69
N SER A 174 12.69 14.95 -11.02
CA SER A 174 13.65 14.13 -10.28
C SER A 174 13.03 13.59 -9.00
N HIS A 175 12.33 14.45 -8.26
CA HIS A 175 11.58 14.06 -7.07
C HIS A 175 10.46 13.08 -7.43
N LYS A 176 9.71 13.34 -8.49
CA LYS A 176 8.64 12.46 -8.98
C LYS A 176 9.15 11.06 -9.32
N LYS A 177 10.31 10.94 -9.99
CA LYS A 177 10.95 9.63 -10.25
C LYS A 177 11.28 8.87 -8.97
N ARG A 178 11.78 9.58 -7.94
CA ARG A 178 12.09 8.97 -6.64
C ARG A 178 10.83 8.46 -5.94
N ILE A 179 9.77 9.26 -5.89
CA ILE A 179 8.49 8.86 -5.28
C ILE A 179 7.90 7.65 -6.01
N LEU A 180 7.91 7.64 -7.35
CA LEU A 180 7.45 6.50 -8.15
C LEU A 180 8.26 5.23 -7.89
N TYR A 181 9.58 5.36 -7.68
CA TYR A 181 10.44 4.24 -7.29
C TYR A 181 10.09 3.69 -5.89
N ASP A 182 9.85 4.58 -4.92
CA ASP A 182 9.48 4.21 -3.56
C ASP A 182 8.11 3.53 -3.51
N ILE A 183 7.14 4.01 -4.31
CA ILE A 183 5.82 3.37 -4.50
C ILE A 183 5.99 1.98 -5.10
N SER A 184 6.79 1.84 -6.17
CA SER A 184 7.03 0.55 -6.80
C SER A 184 7.62 -0.45 -5.80
N THR A 185 8.65 -0.05 -5.06
CA THR A 185 9.33 -0.89 -4.07
C THR A 185 8.40 -1.27 -2.92
N SER A 186 7.59 -0.32 -2.44
CA SER A 186 6.62 -0.57 -1.37
C SER A 186 5.49 -1.47 -1.84
N THR A 187 5.02 -1.32 -3.08
CA THR A 187 4.00 -2.18 -3.68
C THR A 187 4.50 -3.62 -3.80
N GLU A 188 5.76 -3.84 -4.18
CA GLU A 188 6.37 -5.16 -4.19
C GLU A 188 6.42 -5.78 -2.79
N ARG A 189 6.82 -5.02 -1.76
CA ARG A 189 6.80 -5.49 -0.37
C ARG A 189 5.40 -5.86 0.10
N LEU A 190 4.40 -5.09 -0.29
CA LEU A 190 3.01 -5.34 0.05
C LEU A 190 2.47 -6.61 -0.60
N ILE A 191 2.80 -6.86 -1.86
CA ILE A 191 2.46 -8.11 -2.54
C ILE A 191 3.04 -9.30 -1.77
N ASN A 192 4.32 -9.25 -1.39
CA ASN A 192 4.95 -10.34 -0.63
C ASN A 192 4.29 -10.55 0.75
N LEU A 193 3.89 -9.46 1.43
CA LEU A 193 3.16 -9.55 2.69
C LEU A 193 1.77 -10.15 2.51
N MET A 194 1.08 -9.81 1.41
CA MET A 194 -0.23 -10.36 1.06
C MET A 194 -0.15 -11.86 0.75
N GLU A 195 0.88 -12.31 0.05
CA GLU A 195 1.11 -13.75 -0.18
C GLU A 195 1.40 -14.49 1.13
N LEU A 196 2.25 -13.91 1.99
CA LEU A 196 2.52 -14.48 3.30
C LEU A 196 1.24 -14.54 4.15
N ALA A 197 0.41 -13.50 4.10
CA ALA A 197 -0.87 -13.48 4.78
C ALA A 197 -1.78 -14.59 4.27
N ASP A 198 -1.97 -14.71 2.95
CA ASP A 198 -2.81 -15.76 2.34
C ASP A 198 -2.34 -17.16 2.74
N SER A 199 -1.03 -17.43 2.69
CA SER A 199 -0.45 -18.71 3.12
C SER A 199 -0.72 -19.00 4.60
N ARG A 200 -0.56 -17.99 5.46
CA ARG A 200 -0.83 -18.15 6.90
C ARG A 200 -2.31 -18.34 7.20
N VAL A 201 -3.19 -17.67 6.47
CA VAL A 201 -4.65 -17.85 6.60
C VAL A 201 -5.04 -19.29 6.24
N GLN A 202 -4.46 -19.86 5.20
CA GLN A 202 -4.71 -21.27 4.83
C GLN A 202 -4.24 -22.26 5.89
N VAL A 203 -3.06 -22.03 6.48
CA VAL A 203 -2.45 -22.95 7.46
C VAL A 203 -3.08 -22.80 8.85
N SER A 204 -3.32 -21.56 9.24
CA SER A 204 -3.57 -21.19 10.64
C SER A 204 -4.90 -20.52 10.85
N GLY A 205 -5.67 -20.20 9.80
CA GLY A 205 -6.87 -19.38 9.93
C GLY A 205 -6.60 -17.93 10.37
N CYS A 206 -7.66 -17.13 10.44
CA CYS A 206 -7.64 -15.76 10.95
C CYS A 206 -9.07 -15.33 11.33
N SER A 207 -9.21 -14.20 12.02
CA SER A 207 -10.53 -13.69 12.40
C SER A 207 -11.30 -13.10 11.21
N ASN A 208 -12.62 -13.00 11.32
CA ASN A 208 -13.46 -12.37 10.28
C ASN A 208 -13.04 -10.92 9.99
N PHE A 209 -12.60 -10.19 11.01
CA PHE A 209 -12.07 -8.85 10.88
C PHE A 209 -10.78 -8.81 10.04
N GLN A 210 -9.86 -9.75 10.30
CA GLN A 210 -8.63 -9.90 9.52
C GLN A 210 -8.91 -10.30 8.07
N LEU A 211 -9.87 -11.20 7.82
CA LEU A 211 -10.33 -11.56 6.47
C LEU A 211 -10.88 -10.33 5.72
N LYS A 212 -11.72 -9.53 6.39
CA LYS A 212 -12.28 -8.30 5.82
C LYS A 212 -11.18 -7.32 5.42
N ARG A 213 -10.20 -7.09 6.30
CA ARG A 213 -9.02 -6.25 6.03
C ARG A 213 -8.23 -6.73 4.82
N LEU A 214 -7.99 -8.03 4.73
CA LEU A 214 -7.28 -8.62 3.60
C LEU A 214 -8.04 -8.41 2.27
N GLY A 215 -9.38 -8.53 2.30
CA GLY A 215 -10.24 -8.21 1.15
C GLY A 215 -10.19 -6.74 0.73
N GLU A 216 -10.14 -5.80 1.68
CA GLU A 216 -10.01 -4.37 1.40
C GLU A 216 -8.67 -4.03 0.74
N ILE A 217 -7.56 -4.55 1.27
CA ILE A 217 -6.23 -4.39 0.67
C ILE A 217 -6.24 -4.95 -0.75
N ARG A 218 -6.83 -6.13 -0.93
CA ARG A 218 -6.95 -6.80 -2.23
C ARG A 218 -7.63 -5.90 -3.25
N HIS A 219 -8.81 -5.39 -2.90
CA HIS A 219 -9.59 -4.51 -3.76
C HIS A 219 -8.82 -3.23 -4.12
N ALA A 220 -8.15 -2.63 -3.14
CA ALA A 220 -7.31 -1.45 -3.34
C ALA A 220 -6.13 -1.69 -4.28
N LEU A 221 -5.53 -2.89 -4.23
CA LEU A 221 -4.37 -3.24 -5.04
C LEU A 221 -4.71 -3.75 -6.42
N THR A 222 -5.95 -4.19 -6.69
CA THR A 222 -6.33 -4.84 -7.95
C THR A 222 -5.79 -4.09 -9.17
N LYS A 223 -6.04 -2.79 -9.27
CA LYS A 223 -5.61 -2.00 -10.44
C LYS A 223 -4.08 -1.89 -10.57
N SER A 224 -3.38 -1.72 -9.45
CA SER A 224 -1.91 -1.60 -9.42
C SER A 224 -1.23 -2.94 -9.70
N ALA A 225 -1.73 -4.01 -9.09
CA ALA A 225 -1.26 -5.37 -9.32
C ALA A 225 -1.45 -5.78 -10.79
N ASP A 226 -2.59 -5.44 -11.38
CA ASP A 226 -2.91 -5.72 -12.77
C ASP A 226 -1.92 -5.02 -13.72
N SER A 227 -1.65 -3.73 -13.48
CA SER A 227 -0.64 -2.99 -14.26
C SER A 227 0.77 -3.55 -14.09
N LEU A 228 1.16 -3.96 -12.88
CA LEU A 228 2.46 -4.58 -12.63
C LEU A 228 2.58 -5.94 -13.31
N ALA A 229 1.50 -6.72 -13.34
CA ALA A 229 1.44 -8.02 -14.00
C ALA A 229 1.64 -7.85 -15.52
N VAL A 230 0.98 -6.88 -16.14
CA VAL A 230 1.19 -6.52 -17.55
C VAL A 230 2.64 -6.17 -17.82
N THR A 231 3.25 -5.31 -17.01
CA THR A 231 4.65 -4.89 -17.20
C THR A 231 5.62 -6.07 -17.04
N ALA A 232 5.44 -6.91 -16.03
CA ALA A 232 6.27 -8.09 -15.80
C ALA A 232 6.13 -9.09 -16.95
N ALA A 233 4.90 -9.41 -17.35
CA ALA A 233 4.61 -10.31 -18.46
C ALA A 233 5.20 -9.80 -19.78
N LYS A 234 5.05 -8.51 -20.10
CA LYS A 234 5.63 -7.92 -21.33
C LYS A 234 7.16 -7.99 -21.36
N LYS A 235 7.84 -7.86 -20.22
CA LYS A 235 9.30 -8.05 -20.15
C LYS A 235 9.70 -9.49 -20.50
N ILE A 236 8.94 -10.46 -20.00
CA ILE A 236 9.13 -11.89 -20.32
C ILE A 236 8.88 -12.12 -21.81
N VAL A 237 7.74 -11.68 -22.35
CA VAL A 237 7.40 -11.80 -23.78
C VAL A 237 8.52 -11.22 -24.65
N ARG A 238 9.05 -10.04 -24.31
CA ARG A 238 10.13 -9.42 -25.07
C ARG A 238 11.41 -10.24 -25.03
N LEU A 239 11.84 -10.65 -23.84
CA LEU A 239 13.02 -11.50 -23.66
C LEU A 239 12.89 -12.80 -24.44
N CYS A 240 11.73 -13.47 -24.33
CA CYS A 240 11.49 -14.71 -25.02
C CYS A 240 11.46 -14.51 -26.54
N SER A 241 10.84 -13.43 -27.02
CA SER A 241 10.79 -13.10 -28.44
C SER A 241 12.18 -12.84 -29.02
N ASP A 242 13.05 -12.14 -28.26
CA ASP A 242 14.43 -11.88 -28.67
C ASP A 242 15.24 -13.19 -28.77
N ILE A 243 15.05 -14.13 -27.84
CA ILE A 243 15.68 -15.47 -27.88
C ILE A 243 15.17 -16.28 -29.08
N LEU A 244 13.84 -16.37 -29.26
CA LEU A 244 13.21 -17.12 -30.35
C LEU A 244 13.54 -16.55 -31.74
N SER A 245 13.78 -15.24 -31.84
CA SER A 245 14.23 -14.61 -33.09
C SER A 245 15.69 -14.93 -33.46
N GLY A 246 16.43 -15.63 -32.58
CA GLY A 246 17.84 -15.97 -32.78
C GLY A 246 18.81 -14.80 -32.51
N LYS A 247 18.33 -13.64 -32.06
CA LYS A 247 19.18 -12.46 -31.80
C LYS A 247 20.17 -12.66 -30.66
N GLN A 248 19.81 -13.46 -29.65
CA GLN A 248 20.64 -13.64 -28.44
C GLN A 248 21.15 -15.08 -28.24
N GLY A 249 20.71 -16.04 -29.06
CA GLY A 249 20.86 -17.46 -28.73
C GLY A 249 20.06 -17.83 -27.47
N ILE A 250 20.19 -19.08 -27.00
CA ILE A 250 19.57 -19.53 -25.73
C ILE A 250 20.64 -19.44 -24.64
N PRO A 251 20.54 -18.49 -23.69
CA PRO A 251 21.48 -18.41 -22.58
C PRO A 251 21.33 -19.61 -21.64
N LEU A 252 22.44 -20.12 -21.11
CA LEU A 252 22.41 -21.19 -20.11
C LEU A 252 21.77 -20.69 -18.80
N GLY A 253 20.86 -21.47 -18.22
CA GLY A 253 20.14 -21.11 -16.98
C GLY A 253 18.98 -20.14 -17.19
N ILE A 254 18.58 -19.89 -18.45
CA ILE A 254 17.48 -18.97 -18.76
C ILE A 254 16.14 -19.47 -18.20
N GLY A 255 15.94 -20.79 -18.15
CA GLY A 255 14.75 -21.41 -17.60
C GLY A 255 14.53 -21.09 -16.13
N ASP A 256 15.58 -21.04 -15.31
CA ASP A 256 15.50 -20.66 -13.90
C ASP A 256 15.13 -19.18 -13.74
N ILE A 257 15.69 -18.31 -14.58
CA ILE A 257 15.35 -16.89 -14.61
C ILE A 257 13.88 -16.71 -14.99
N LEU A 258 13.44 -17.37 -16.06
CA LEU A 258 12.04 -17.31 -16.53
C LEU A 258 11.08 -17.86 -15.48
N ARG A 259 11.43 -18.96 -14.80
CA ARG A 259 10.61 -19.52 -13.70
C ARG A 259 10.44 -18.53 -12.55
N ARG A 260 11.50 -17.82 -12.16
CA ARG A 260 11.42 -16.76 -11.13
C ARG A 260 10.55 -15.58 -11.61
N GLN A 261 10.71 -15.14 -12.86
CA GLN A 261 9.92 -14.05 -13.43
C GLN A 261 8.43 -14.44 -13.57
N MET A 262 8.14 -15.68 -13.95
CA MET A 262 6.78 -16.22 -14.01
C MET A 262 6.18 -16.41 -12.60
N GLY A 263 6.99 -16.79 -11.61
CA GLY A 263 6.59 -16.79 -10.21
C GLY A 263 6.04 -15.43 -9.77
N ARG A 264 6.72 -14.34 -10.13
CA ARG A 264 6.26 -12.97 -9.88
C ARG A 264 4.90 -12.65 -10.54
N VAL A 265 4.68 -13.11 -11.78
CA VAL A 265 3.39 -12.92 -12.46
C VAL A 265 2.28 -13.71 -11.75
N ALA A 266 2.57 -14.94 -11.30
CA ALA A 266 1.64 -15.76 -10.53
C ALA A 266 1.30 -15.12 -9.18
N SER A 267 2.28 -14.56 -8.47
CA SER A 267 2.09 -13.79 -7.23
C SER A 267 1.11 -12.63 -7.41
N LEU A 268 1.30 -11.85 -8.46
CA LEU A 268 0.44 -10.72 -8.79
C LEU A 268 -0.99 -11.17 -9.13
N ALA A 269 -1.13 -12.27 -9.87
CA ALA A 269 -2.42 -12.86 -10.16
C ALA A 269 -3.11 -13.37 -8.87
N ALA A 270 -2.38 -14.03 -7.97
CA ALA A 270 -2.90 -14.55 -6.72
C ALA A 270 -3.48 -13.44 -5.84
N VAL A 271 -2.77 -12.29 -5.73
CA VAL A 271 -3.29 -11.10 -5.03
C VAL A 271 -4.61 -10.67 -5.65
N ILE A 272 -4.76 -10.64 -6.96
CA ILE A 272 -6.02 -10.20 -7.62
C ILE A 272 -7.18 -11.20 -7.43
N GLY A 273 -6.92 -12.41 -6.90
CA GLY A 273 -7.92 -13.48 -6.78
C GLY A 273 -7.79 -14.54 -7.88
N GLY A 274 -6.61 -14.62 -8.50
CA GLY A 274 -6.29 -15.54 -9.57
C GLY A 274 -6.37 -14.93 -10.97
N LEU A 275 -6.00 -15.71 -11.97
CA LEU A 275 -5.98 -15.33 -13.39
C LEU A 275 -7.33 -14.85 -13.92
N ASP A 276 -8.45 -15.36 -13.38
CA ASP A 276 -9.79 -15.01 -13.84
C ASP A 276 -10.27 -13.66 -13.33
N ALA A 277 -9.69 -13.16 -12.24
CA ALA A 277 -9.99 -11.85 -11.69
C ALA A 277 -9.13 -10.72 -12.32
N MET A 278 -8.13 -11.07 -13.13
CA MET A 278 -7.29 -10.11 -13.85
C MET A 278 -8.05 -9.42 -14.98
N SER A 279 -7.61 -8.21 -15.38
CA SER A 279 -8.12 -7.58 -16.59
C SER A 279 -7.82 -8.42 -17.83
N SER A 280 -8.59 -8.24 -18.89
CA SER A 280 -8.36 -8.94 -20.17
C SER A 280 -6.94 -8.72 -20.70
N THR A 281 -6.38 -7.52 -20.51
CA THR A 281 -5.03 -7.18 -20.96
C THR A 281 -3.97 -7.91 -20.15
N ALA A 282 -4.12 -7.93 -18.82
CA ALA A 282 -3.17 -8.59 -17.94
C ALA A 282 -3.23 -10.11 -18.06
N LYS A 283 -4.45 -10.67 -18.18
CA LYS A 283 -4.67 -12.10 -18.44
C LYS A 283 -4.03 -12.53 -19.76
N SER A 284 -4.28 -11.82 -20.87
CA SER A 284 -3.64 -12.15 -22.16
C SER A 284 -2.12 -12.08 -22.08
N ALA A 285 -1.55 -11.03 -21.49
CA ALA A 285 -0.11 -10.89 -21.37
C ALA A 285 0.51 -12.01 -20.52
N ALA A 286 -0.13 -12.39 -19.42
CA ALA A 286 0.33 -13.48 -18.56
C ALA A 286 0.31 -14.84 -19.25
N ILE A 287 -0.75 -15.13 -20.02
CA ILE A 287 -0.86 -16.36 -20.82
C ILE A 287 0.23 -16.40 -21.89
N GLU A 288 0.40 -15.31 -22.65
CA GLU A 288 1.44 -15.21 -23.68
C GLU A 288 2.85 -15.40 -23.10
N ALA A 289 3.14 -14.76 -21.96
CA ALA A 289 4.41 -14.92 -21.26
C ALA A 289 4.66 -16.37 -20.84
N ASN A 290 3.63 -17.05 -20.32
CA ASN A 290 3.72 -18.44 -19.89
C ASN A 290 3.99 -19.39 -21.07
N GLU A 291 3.27 -19.22 -22.18
CA GLU A 291 3.46 -20.03 -23.39
C GLU A 291 4.87 -19.87 -23.97
N LEU A 292 5.36 -18.64 -24.08
CA LEU A 292 6.70 -18.36 -24.61
C LEU A 292 7.81 -18.87 -23.68
N ALA A 293 7.64 -18.71 -22.36
CA ALA A 293 8.59 -19.23 -21.39
C ALA A 293 8.66 -20.77 -21.43
N GLY A 294 7.52 -21.44 -21.60
CA GLY A 294 7.45 -22.90 -21.78
C GLY A 294 8.26 -23.38 -22.99
N LYS A 295 8.09 -22.73 -24.15
CA LYS A 295 8.85 -23.06 -25.37
C LYS A 295 10.35 -22.93 -25.18
N ILE A 296 10.81 -21.88 -24.50
CA ILE A 296 12.25 -21.69 -24.25
C ILE A 296 12.79 -22.72 -23.28
N LEU A 297 12.03 -23.10 -22.26
CA LEU A 297 12.44 -24.15 -21.33
C LEU A 297 12.61 -25.50 -22.06
N GLU A 298 11.70 -25.84 -22.96
CA GLU A 298 11.82 -27.03 -23.81
C GLU A 298 13.07 -26.97 -24.71
N MET A 299 13.36 -25.81 -25.31
CA MET A 299 14.55 -25.61 -26.15
C MET A 299 15.86 -25.66 -25.34
N GLU A 300 15.88 -25.14 -24.12
CA GLU A 300 17.03 -25.23 -23.20
C GLU A 300 17.30 -26.68 -22.79
N LEU A 301 16.26 -27.44 -22.42
CA LEU A 301 16.37 -28.86 -22.10
C LEU A 301 16.86 -29.68 -23.30
N GLY A 302 16.37 -29.40 -24.50
CA GLY A 302 16.84 -30.03 -25.74
C GLY A 302 18.29 -29.69 -26.08
N SER A 303 18.71 -28.44 -25.83
CA SER A 303 20.10 -28.00 -26.03
C SER A 303 21.05 -28.63 -25.02
N ALA A 304 20.65 -28.74 -23.76
CA ALA A 304 21.42 -29.41 -22.71
C ALA A 304 21.59 -30.92 -22.97
N ALA A 305 20.55 -31.59 -23.48
CA ALA A 305 20.64 -32.98 -23.91
C ALA A 305 21.62 -33.16 -25.09
N SER A 306 21.60 -32.24 -26.06
CA SER A 306 22.53 -32.29 -27.21
C SER A 306 24.00 -32.06 -26.83
N LEU A 307 24.27 -31.35 -25.72
CA LEU A 307 25.63 -31.15 -25.20
C LEU A 307 26.16 -32.38 -24.46
N GLN A 308 25.30 -33.20 -23.84
CA GLN A 308 25.70 -34.46 -23.22
C GLN A 308 26.13 -35.51 -24.25
N ASP A 309 25.59 -35.47 -25.47
CA ASP A 309 25.99 -36.37 -26.56
C ASP A 309 27.38 -36.04 -27.15
N PHE A 310 27.98 -34.90 -26.80
CA PHE A 310 29.36 -34.54 -27.22
C PHE A 310 30.44 -34.99 -26.23
N ASP A 311 30.07 -35.39 -25.01
CA ASP A 311 31.00 -36.00 -24.06
C ASP A 311 30.87 -37.53 -24.13
N ILE A 312 31.56 -38.13 -25.10
CA ILE A 312 32.31 -39.41 -25.08
C ILE A 312 32.64 -39.77 -26.55
N VAL A 313 33.74 -39.22 -27.06
CA VAL A 313 34.62 -39.97 -27.94
C VAL A 313 36.01 -39.84 -27.34
N GLU A 314 36.27 -40.60 -26.27
CA GLU A 314 37.63 -40.86 -25.81
C GLU A 314 38.36 -41.64 -26.92
N LYS A 315 39.43 -41.05 -27.44
CA LYS A 315 40.43 -41.71 -28.28
C LYS A 315 41.38 -42.55 -27.45
#